data_AF-A0A8H7F8L0-F1
#
_entry.id   AF-A0A8H7F8L0-F1
#
_cell.length_a   1.000
_cell.length_b   1.000
_cell.length_c   1.000
_cell.angle_alpha   90.00
_cell.angle_beta   90.00
_cell.angle_gamma   90.00
#
_symmetry.space_group_name_H-M   'P 1'
#
loop_
_entity.id
_entity.type
_entity.pdbx_description
1 polymer ?
#
loop_
_entity_poly.entity_id
_entity_poly.type
_entity_poly.pdbx_seq_one_letter_code
_entity_poly.pdbx_strand_id
1 'polypeptide(L)'
;MHTRYYAQRQHLVQSLDTLVHQLFTLSFLMSPSVLIYLSRLLVQMQCGRPREFDPTYSLRVFYGLILLCNTIILWIHALQGASEGRGLIIDFIGMSYAPSKLQLLLLDFVILFLQFLTTIISYETQLDFSFQYPRRRILVTGVARPPLSVAL
;
A
#
# COMPACT_ATOMS: atom_id res chain seq x y z
N MET A 1 5.27 -14.46 -24.24
CA MET A 1 4.61 -13.16 -23.95
C MET A 1 4.32 -12.90 -22.45
N HIS A 2 4.20 -13.91 -21.59
CA HIS A 2 3.92 -13.73 -20.15
C HIS A 2 4.91 -12.85 -19.35
N THR A 3 6.20 -12.82 -19.71
CA THR A 3 7.20 -12.00 -19.01
C THR A 3 6.93 -10.49 -19.15
N ARG A 4 6.34 -10.05 -20.28
CA ARG A 4 6.03 -8.62 -20.51
C ARG A 4 4.87 -8.15 -19.63
N TYR A 5 3.83 -8.97 -19.48
CA TYR A 5 2.68 -8.68 -18.61
C TYR A 5 3.09 -8.60 -17.14
N TYR A 6 4.01 -9.45 -16.69
CA TYR A 6 4.55 -9.40 -15.34
C TYR A 6 5.32 -8.09 -15.08
N ALA A 7 6.23 -7.72 -15.99
CA ALA A 7 6.96 -6.45 -15.88
C ALA A 7 6.03 -5.24 -15.88
N GLN A 8 5.00 -5.23 -16.74
CA GLN A 8 3.99 -4.17 -16.76
C GLN A 8 3.24 -4.06 -15.43
N ARG A 9 2.84 -5.18 -14.82
CA ARG A 9 2.18 -5.18 -13.51
C ARG A 9 3.08 -4.63 -12.41
N GLN A 10 4.38 -4.96 -12.44
CA GLN A 10 5.35 -4.40 -11.49
C GLN A 10 5.48 -2.87 -11.62
N HIS A 11 5.59 -2.36 -12.86
CA HIS A 11 5.62 -0.91 -13.09
C HIS A 11 4.33 -0.21 -12.63
N LEU A 12 3.18 -0.86 -12.82
CA LEU A 12 1.89 -0.36 -12.35
C LEU A 12 1.85 -0.27 -10.82
N VAL A 13 2.25 -1.34 -10.12
CA VAL A 13 2.34 -1.35 -8.65
C VAL A 13 3.28 -0.25 -8.14
N GLN A 14 4.44 -0.09 -8.77
CA GLN A 14 5.40 0.96 -8.40
C GLN A 14 4.83 2.37 -8.63
N SER A 15 4.10 2.58 -9.73
CA SER A 15 3.47 3.87 -10.03
C SER A 15 2.37 4.20 -9.01
N LEU A 16 1.54 3.21 -8.64
CA LEU A 16 0.52 3.36 -7.60
C LEU A 16 1.13 3.64 -6.23
N ASP A 17 2.20 2.94 -5.86
CA ASP A 17 2.93 3.15 -4.60
C ASP A 17 3.48 4.58 -4.51
N THR A 18 4.06 5.06 -5.61
CA THR A 18 4.56 6.45 -5.71
C THR A 18 3.42 7.47 -5.57
N LEU A 19 2.27 7.21 -6.20
CA LEU A 19 1.08 8.05 -6.09
C LEU A 19 0.59 8.10 -4.63
N VAL A 20 0.45 6.95 -3.98
CA VAL A 20 0.04 6.85 -2.56
C VAL A 20 1.00 7.65 -1.67
N HIS A 21 2.32 7.56 -1.92
CA HIS A 21 3.31 8.34 -1.19
C HIS A 21 3.13 9.86 -1.38
N GLN A 22 2.84 10.32 -2.60
CA GLN A 22 2.52 11.73 -2.85
C GLN A 22 1.26 12.18 -2.10
N LEU A 23 0.22 11.34 -2.04
CA LEU A 23 -0.98 11.62 -1.26
C LEU A 23 -0.70 11.66 0.25
N PHE A 24 0.21 10.84 0.78
CA PHE A 24 0.63 10.94 2.18
C PHE A 24 1.27 12.29 2.47
N THR A 25 2.15 12.75 1.58
CA THR A 25 2.81 14.05 1.70
C THR A 25 1.76 15.16 1.66
N LEU A 26 0.78 15.08 0.76
CA LEU A 26 -0.33 16.03 0.71
C LEU A 26 -1.17 16.02 2.00
N SER A 27 -1.46 14.84 2.55
CA SER A 27 -2.18 14.70 3.82
C SER A 27 -1.41 15.28 5.00
N PHE A 28 -0.10 15.01 5.11
CA PHE A 28 0.78 15.61 6.12
C PHE A 28 0.83 17.13 5.99
N LEU A 29 0.85 17.61 4.76
CA LEU A 29 0.99 19.00 4.46
C LEU A 29 -0.32 19.79 4.77
N MET A 30 -1.49 19.13 4.70
CA MET A 30 -2.79 19.65 5.18
C MET A 30 -2.99 19.51 6.69
N SER A 31 -2.48 18.43 7.31
CA SER A 31 -2.55 18.15 8.74
C SER A 31 -1.17 17.64 9.21
N PRO A 32 -0.32 18.52 9.77
CA PRO A 32 1.06 18.16 10.07
C PRO A 32 1.15 17.30 11.33
N SER A 33 1.00 16.00 11.11
CA SER A 33 1.22 14.96 12.10
C SER A 33 2.24 13.97 11.57
N VAL A 34 3.48 14.10 12.05
CA VAL A 34 4.59 13.21 11.68
C VAL A 34 4.28 11.77 12.07
N LEU A 35 3.59 11.57 13.19
CA LEU A 35 3.21 10.23 13.67
C LEU A 35 2.22 9.53 12.71
N ILE A 36 1.24 10.26 12.19
CA ILE A 36 0.28 9.73 11.21
C ILE A 36 0.98 9.45 9.88
N TYR A 37 1.90 10.32 9.46
CA TYR A 37 2.69 10.11 8.26
C TYR A 37 3.58 8.86 8.37
N LEU A 38 4.28 8.70 9.49
CA LEU A 38 5.14 7.53 9.74
C LEU A 38 4.33 6.23 9.83
N SER A 39 3.19 6.23 10.51
CA SER A 39 2.36 5.02 10.60
C SER A 39 1.84 4.59 9.22
N ARG A 40 1.42 5.54 8.38
CA ARG A 40 1.04 5.28 6.98
C ARG A 40 2.19 4.71 6.16
N LEU A 41 3.39 5.26 6.32
CA LEU A 41 4.57 4.78 5.62
C LEU A 41 4.91 3.34 6.02
N LEU A 42 4.85 3.01 7.32
CA LEU A 42 5.12 1.66 7.81
C LEU A 42 4.09 0.65 7.28
N VAL A 43 2.81 0.99 7.29
CA VAL A 43 1.73 0.16 6.71
C VAL A 43 1.98 -0.05 5.21
N GLN A 44 2.34 1.01 4.48
CA GLN A 44 2.64 0.93 3.05
C GLN A 44 3.86 0.05 2.76
N MET A 45 4.92 0.13 3.56
CA MET A 45 6.09 -0.73 3.40
C MET A 45 5.75 -2.21 3.61
N GLN A 46 4.92 -2.51 4.62
CA GLN A 46 4.45 -3.88 4.87
C GLN A 46 3.53 -4.39 3.74
N CYS A 47 2.69 -3.52 3.18
CA CYS A 47 1.67 -3.92 2.19
C CYS A 47 2.15 -3.82 0.73
N GLY A 48 3.17 -3.00 0.44
CA GLY A 48 3.79 -2.90 -0.88
C GLY A 48 4.61 -4.14 -1.22
N ARG A 49 5.11 -4.84 -0.19
CA ARG A 49 5.92 -6.06 -0.32
C ARG A 49 5.44 -7.17 0.64
N PRO A 50 4.18 -7.64 0.50
CA PRO A 50 3.57 -8.52 1.50
C PRO A 50 4.28 -9.88 1.64
N ARG A 51 5.10 -10.27 0.66
CA ARG A 51 5.71 -11.60 0.58
C ARG A 51 7.23 -11.64 0.71
N GLU A 52 7.87 -10.49 0.98
CA GLU A 52 9.29 -10.47 1.41
C GLU A 52 9.43 -10.78 2.91
N PHE A 53 8.39 -10.54 3.71
CA PHE A 53 8.40 -10.81 5.15
C PHE A 53 8.06 -12.27 5.48
N ASP A 54 6.99 -12.84 4.89
CA ASP A 54 6.68 -14.27 5.05
C ASP A 54 5.57 -14.75 4.07
N PRO A 55 5.80 -15.80 3.27
CA PRO A 55 4.82 -16.32 2.31
C PRO A 55 3.65 -17.10 2.93
N THR A 56 3.61 -17.22 4.26
CA THR A 56 2.61 -17.96 5.04
C THR A 56 1.43 -17.09 5.48
N TYR A 57 1.56 -15.77 5.48
CA TYR A 57 0.49 -14.88 5.93
C TYR A 57 -0.61 -14.72 4.88
N SER A 58 -1.86 -14.86 5.32
CA SER A 58 -3.05 -14.68 4.48
C SER A 58 -3.24 -13.20 4.14
N LEU A 59 -3.69 -12.91 2.91
CA LEU A 59 -4.08 -11.57 2.44
C LEU A 59 -5.03 -10.84 3.42
N ARG A 60 -5.85 -11.61 4.17
CA ARG A 60 -6.78 -11.09 5.18
C ARG A 60 -6.07 -10.34 6.31
N VAL A 61 -4.87 -10.78 6.70
CA VAL A 61 -4.09 -10.14 7.78
C VAL A 61 -3.63 -8.75 7.34
N PHE A 62 -3.13 -8.64 6.11
CA PHE A 62 -2.73 -7.35 5.54
C PHE A 62 -3.91 -6.38 5.42
N TYR A 63 -5.08 -6.86 4.99
CA TYR A 63 -6.29 -6.04 4.97
C TYR A 63 -6.73 -5.60 6.37
N GLY A 64 -6.67 -6.50 7.35
CA GLY A 64 -6.97 -6.16 8.74
C GLY A 64 -6.06 -5.05 9.27
N LEU A 65 -4.77 -5.12 8.96
CA LEU A 65 -3.78 -4.12 9.36
C LEU A 65 -4.00 -2.77 8.66
N ILE A 66 -4.27 -2.77 7.35
CA ILE A 66 -4.63 -1.57 6.58
C ILE A 66 -5.88 -0.92 7.17
N LEU A 67 -6.95 -1.70 7.41
CA LEU A 67 -8.19 -1.19 7.97
C LEU A 67 -7.99 -0.62 9.36
N LEU A 68 -7.36 -1.37 10.26
CA LEU A 68 -7.17 -0.95 11.64
C LEU A 68 -6.39 0.37 11.71
N CYS A 69 -5.26 0.46 10.99
CA CYS A 69 -4.46 1.68 10.98
C CYS A 69 -5.20 2.85 10.32
N ASN A 70 -5.84 2.66 9.16
CA ASN A 70 -6.54 3.76 8.48
C ASN A 70 -7.81 4.19 9.23
N THR A 71 -8.55 3.29 9.87
CA THR A 71 -9.72 3.63 10.68
C THR A 71 -9.33 4.44 11.92
N ILE A 72 -8.22 4.11 12.59
CA ILE A 72 -7.71 4.92 13.71
C ILE A 72 -7.34 6.33 13.22
N ILE A 73 -6.68 6.44 12.07
CA ILE A 73 -6.30 7.75 11.50
C ILE A 73 -7.54 8.54 11.08
N LEU A 74 -8.51 7.90 10.42
CA LEU A 74 -9.80 8.51 10.05
C LEU A 74 -10.54 9.02 11.29
N TRP A 75 -10.52 8.26 12.38
CA TRP A 75 -11.13 8.67 13.65
C TRP A 75 -10.44 9.91 14.22
N ILE A 76 -9.10 9.95 14.21
CA ILE A 76 -8.33 11.12 14.64
C ILE A 76 -8.66 12.35 13.77
N HIS A 77 -8.66 12.20 12.45
CA HIS A 77 -9.01 13.29 11.52
C HIS A 77 -10.48 13.70 11.61
N ALA A 78 -11.40 12.79 11.95
CA ALA A 78 -12.80 13.13 12.20
C ALA A 78 -12.98 13.94 13.49
N LEU A 79 -12.24 13.60 14.56
CA LEU A 79 -12.29 14.31 15.84
C LEU A 79 -11.57 15.67 15.79
N GLN A 80 -10.37 15.71 15.23
CA GLN A 80 -9.51 16.91 15.24
C GLN A 80 -9.76 17.81 14.02
N GLY A 81 -10.28 17.27 12.92
CA GLY A 81 -10.42 18.00 11.66
C GLY A 81 -9.07 18.39 11.04
N ALA A 82 -9.13 19.15 9.94
CA ALA A 82 -7.94 19.84 9.46
C ALA A 82 -7.53 20.86 10.54
N SER A 83 -6.27 20.84 10.95
CA SER A 83 -5.79 21.70 12.04
C SER A 83 -6.00 23.17 11.68
N GLU A 84 -7.00 23.80 12.27
CA GLU A 84 -7.27 25.23 12.13
C GLU A 84 -6.01 25.98 12.59
N GLY A 85 -5.25 26.55 11.64
CA GLY A 85 -4.06 27.36 11.91
C GLY A 85 -2.72 26.63 12.07
N ARG A 86 -2.61 25.32 11.81
CA ARG A 86 -1.31 24.60 11.85
C ARG A 86 -0.90 23.93 10.55
N GLY A 87 -1.67 24.01 9.46
CA GLY A 87 -1.25 23.45 8.16
C GLY A 87 0.04 24.12 7.66
N LEU A 88 1.08 23.31 7.39
CA LEU A 88 2.40 23.82 6.96
C LEU A 88 2.35 24.50 5.55
N ILE A 89 1.27 24.30 4.77
CA ILE A 89 1.07 24.99 3.47
C ILE A 89 0.76 26.48 3.62
N ILE A 90 0.23 26.92 4.75
CA ILE A 90 -0.72 28.04 4.71
C ILE A 90 -0.07 29.43 4.49
N ASP A 91 1.26 29.58 4.44
CA ASP A 91 1.87 30.92 4.33
C ASP A 91 2.70 31.25 3.07
N PHE A 92 2.67 30.43 2.00
CA PHE A 92 3.41 30.75 0.76
C PHE A 92 2.56 31.22 -0.44
N ILE A 93 1.25 30.91 -0.48
CA ILE A 93 0.36 31.27 -1.62
C ILE A 93 -0.86 32.13 -1.22
N GLY A 94 -1.12 32.39 0.07
CA GLY A 94 -2.31 33.15 0.48
C GLY A 94 -3.62 32.41 0.17
N MET A 95 -3.74 31.16 0.63
CA MET A 95 -5.02 30.44 0.57
C MET A 95 -5.98 31.08 1.59
N SER A 96 -6.95 31.88 1.14
CA SER A 96 -7.93 32.52 2.04
C SER A 96 -8.94 31.54 2.66
N TYR A 97 -8.81 30.23 2.39
CA TYR A 97 -9.73 29.19 2.86
C TYR A 97 -9.00 28.15 3.69
N ALA A 98 -9.48 27.94 4.91
CA ALA A 98 -9.09 26.80 5.72
C ALA A 98 -9.44 25.49 4.96
N PRO A 99 -8.52 24.53 4.85
CA PRO A 99 -8.81 23.25 4.22
C PRO A 99 -10.01 22.59 4.91
N SER A 100 -11.02 22.18 4.13
CA SER A 100 -12.26 21.66 4.71
C SER A 100 -12.03 20.27 5.29
N LYS A 101 -12.68 19.96 6.43
CA LYS A 101 -12.62 18.63 7.05
C LYS A 101 -13.03 17.52 6.07
N LEU A 102 -13.96 17.81 5.17
CA LEU A 102 -14.41 16.90 4.12
C LEU A 102 -13.30 16.55 3.13
N GLN A 103 -12.49 17.53 2.70
CA GLN A 103 -11.36 17.27 1.80
C GLN A 103 -10.32 16.34 2.44
N LEU A 104 -10.02 16.51 3.72
CA LEU A 104 -9.10 15.64 4.45
C LEU A 104 -9.64 14.21 4.57
N LEU A 105 -10.93 14.06 4.89
CA LEU A 105 -11.58 12.75 4.98
C LEU A 105 -11.67 12.06 3.61
N LEU A 106 -12.02 12.80 2.55
CA LEU A 106 -12.06 12.26 1.19
C LEU A 106 -10.68 11.80 0.74
N LEU A 107 -9.63 12.57 1.06
CA LEU A 107 -8.25 12.19 0.79
C LEU A 107 -7.89 10.87 1.48
N ASP A 108 -8.28 10.71 2.75
CA ASP A 108 -8.04 9.47 3.50
C ASP A 108 -8.77 8.26 2.89
N PHE A 109 -10.01 8.44 2.41
CA PHE A 109 -10.74 7.39 1.68
C PHE A 109 -10.05 7.02 0.36
N VAL A 110 -9.56 8.01 -0.40
CA VAL A 110 -8.82 7.77 -1.64
C VAL A 110 -7.52 7.01 -1.34
N ILE A 111 -6.79 7.40 -0.29
CA ILE A 111 -5.58 6.72 0.17
C ILE A 111 -5.91 5.26 0.52
N LEU A 112 -6.92 5.01 1.34
CA LEU A 112 -7.33 3.67 1.75
C LEU A 112 -7.73 2.81 0.54
N PHE A 113 -8.48 3.37 -0.42
CA PHE A 113 -8.83 2.68 -1.66
C PHE A 113 -7.60 2.31 -2.50
N LEU A 114 -6.66 3.24 -2.68
CA LEU A 114 -5.42 3.00 -3.43
C LEU A 114 -4.49 1.99 -2.73
N GLN A 115 -4.44 2.01 -1.40
CA GLN A 115 -3.68 1.02 -0.61
C GLN A 115 -4.25 -0.38 -0.81
N PHE A 116 -5.57 -0.53 -0.79
CA PHE A 116 -6.21 -1.81 -1.11
C PHE A 116 -5.91 -2.26 -2.53
N LEU A 117 -6.07 -1.37 -3.50
CA LEU A 117 -5.80 -1.69 -4.91
C LEU A 117 -4.35 -2.15 -5.12
N THR A 118 -3.39 -1.45 -4.53
CA THR A 118 -1.97 -1.80 -4.60
C THR A 118 -1.71 -3.16 -3.97
N THR A 119 -2.31 -3.44 -2.81
CA THR A 119 -2.17 -4.72 -2.11
C THR A 119 -2.74 -5.88 -2.92
N ILE A 120 -3.91 -5.70 -3.54
CA ILE A 120 -4.55 -6.71 -4.42
C ILE A 120 -3.63 -7.03 -5.60
N ILE A 121 -3.22 -6.00 -6.34
CA ILE A 121 -2.44 -6.19 -7.56
C ILE A 121 -1.07 -6.79 -7.21
N SER A 122 -0.45 -6.36 -6.11
CA SER A 122 0.82 -6.90 -5.63
C SER A 122 0.67 -8.38 -5.26
N TYR A 123 -0.40 -8.75 -4.54
CA TYR A 123 -0.67 -10.14 -4.16
C TYR A 123 -0.94 -11.06 -5.35
N GLU A 124 -1.81 -10.65 -6.28
CA GLU A 124 -2.11 -11.40 -7.51
C GLU A 124 -0.85 -11.60 -8.36
N THR A 125 -0.03 -10.54 -8.51
CA THR A 125 1.23 -10.60 -9.26
C THR A 125 2.21 -11.60 -8.64
N GLN A 126 2.26 -11.71 -7.32
CA GLN A 126 3.11 -12.66 -6.61
C GLN A 126 2.57 -14.09 -6.64
N LEU A 127 1.24 -14.27 -6.60
CA LEU A 127 0.61 -15.58 -6.80
C LEU A 127 0.92 -16.13 -8.19
N ASP A 128 0.68 -15.33 -9.24
CA ASP A 128 0.97 -15.70 -10.62
C ASP A 128 2.44 -16.11 -10.80
N PHE A 129 3.36 -15.35 -10.21
CA PHE A 129 4.78 -15.69 -10.22
C PHE A 129 5.06 -17.02 -9.51
N SER A 130 4.47 -17.23 -8.32
CA SER A 130 4.67 -18.43 -7.51
C SER A 130 4.17 -19.69 -8.21
N PHE A 131 3.04 -19.62 -8.94
CA PHE A 131 2.54 -20.74 -9.75
C PHE A 131 3.39 -20.99 -11.00
N GLN A 132 3.89 -19.93 -11.63
CA GLN A 132 4.71 -20.06 -12.84
C GLN A 132 6.12 -20.61 -12.53
N TYR A 133 6.68 -20.29 -11.35
CA TYR A 133 8.06 -20.62 -10.99
C TYR A 133 8.41 -22.13 -10.98
N PRO A 134 7.63 -23.04 -10.35
CA PRO A 134 7.91 -24.47 -10.42
C PRO A 134 7.73 -25.01 -11.85
N ARG A 135 6.72 -24.53 -12.59
CA ARG A 135 6.47 -24.97 -13.98
C ARG A 135 7.60 -24.53 -14.93
N ARG A 136 8.12 -23.30 -14.79
CA ARG A 136 9.28 -22.81 -15.56
C ARG A 136 10.56 -23.53 -15.18
N ARG A 137 10.78 -23.79 -13.89
CA ARG A 137 11.98 -24.49 -13.43
C ARG A 137 12.02 -25.90 -14.02
N ILE A 138 10.93 -26.66 -13.97
CA ILE A 138 10.83 -28.00 -14.56
C ILE A 138 11.05 -27.98 -16.08
N LEU A 139 10.50 -26.98 -16.78
CA LEU A 139 10.59 -26.90 -18.25
C LEU A 139 11.98 -26.45 -18.73
N VAL A 140 12.71 -25.67 -17.92
CA VAL A 140 14.07 -25.22 -18.23
C VAL A 140 15.12 -26.26 -17.80
N THR A 141 14.91 -26.97 -16.69
CA THR A 141 15.90 -27.94 -16.21
C THR A 141 15.63 -29.38 -16.64
N GLY A 142 14.47 -29.71 -17.20
CA GLY A 142 14.09 -31.08 -17.64
C GLY A 142 14.01 -32.12 -16.52
N VAL A 143 14.44 -31.78 -15.31
CA VAL A 143 14.46 -32.65 -14.15
C VAL A 143 13.20 -32.41 -13.32
N ALA A 144 12.21 -33.29 -13.50
CA ALA A 144 11.18 -33.51 -12.49
C ALA A 144 11.83 -34.19 -11.29
N ARG A 145 12.09 -33.46 -10.20
CA ARG A 145 12.41 -34.14 -8.94
C ARG A 145 11.14 -34.82 -8.41
N PRO A 146 11.21 -36.09 -7.98
CA PRO A 146 10.08 -36.74 -7.31
C PRO A 146 9.75 -36.01 -6.00
N PRO A 147 8.51 -36.15 -5.50
CA PRO A 147 8.07 -35.47 -4.29
C PRO A 147 9.00 -35.84 -3.14
N LEU A 148 9.54 -34.81 -2.48
CA LEU A 148 10.20 -34.95 -1.18
C LEU A 148 9.15 -35.47 -0.20
N SER A 149 9.11 -36.79 -0.02
CA SER A 149 8.52 -37.41 1.15
C SER A 149 9.12 -36.76 2.38
N VAL A 150 8.21 -36.23 3.19
CA VAL A 150 8.35 -35.80 4.58
C VAL A 150 9.46 -36.57 5.29
N ALA A 151 10.53 -35.87 5.63
CA ALA A 151 11.46 -36.30 6.67
C ALA A 151 10.99 -35.68 7.99
N LEU A 152 10.07 -36.39 8.64
CA LEU A 152 9.89 -36.43 10.08
C LEU A 152 9.67 -37.90 10.45
#